data_AF-A0A368GB74-F1
#
_entry.id   AF-A0A368GB74-F1
#
_cell.length_a   1.000
_cell.length_b   1.000
_cell.length_c   1.000
_cell.angle_alpha   90.00
_cell.angle_beta   90.00
_cell.angle_gamma   90.00
#
_symmetry.space_group_name_H-M   'P 1'
#
loop_
_entity.id
_entity.type
_entity.pdbx_description
1 polymer ?
#
loop_
_entity_poly.entity_id
_entity_poly.type
_entity_poly.pdbx_seq_one_letter_code
_entity_poly.pdbx_strand_id
1 'polypeptide(L)'
;MIDDIEDNSVLRRGLPVTHHIYGTPRTINTANYVYFIALDKCTRLSHKAVAIFAEQMLELHRGQGKELFWRDTVTCPTEAEYEKMVIQKTGGLFFLAVRLIELFSEEDYDFSNLLRQMSLFFQIRDDYLNLVSDDMTKQKSFAEDLTEGKFSYPIIHAIRSSPTSSNDDPVLNILRQRTEDVEVKKYCINVIRERKSFDHTLVRLRAISAQIRSEISALGGNSKLEEVMDLLERGIIE
;
A
#
# COMPACT_ATOMS: atom_id res chain seq x y z
N MET A 1 -9.77 8.87 -1.55
CA MET A 1 -11.21 9.18 -1.46
C MET A 1 -12.00 7.97 -1.00
N ILE A 2 -12.15 6.93 -1.84
CA ILE A 2 -12.84 5.69 -1.43
C ILE A 2 -12.07 5.00 -0.30
N ASP A 3 -10.78 4.74 -0.52
CA ASP A 3 -9.82 4.23 0.48
C ASP A 3 -9.93 4.96 1.83
N ASP A 4 -9.81 6.30 1.86
CA ASP A 4 -9.98 7.09 3.10
C ASP A 4 -11.33 6.86 3.82
N ILE A 5 -12.41 6.58 3.08
CA ILE A 5 -13.72 6.25 3.68
C ILE A 5 -13.72 4.83 4.23
N GLU A 6 -13.18 3.88 3.48
CA GLU A 6 -13.12 2.46 3.85
C GLU A 6 -12.26 2.25 5.11
N ASP A 7 -11.23 3.08 5.27
CA ASP A 7 -10.29 3.07 6.38
C ASP A 7 -10.68 4.02 7.53
N ASN A 8 -11.69 4.87 7.34
CA ASN A 8 -12.10 5.88 8.32
C ASN A 8 -10.94 6.82 8.72
N SER A 9 -10.07 7.16 7.75
CA SER A 9 -8.90 8.01 7.94
C SER A 9 -9.31 9.45 8.28
N VAL A 10 -8.44 10.19 8.99
CA VAL A 10 -8.77 11.55 9.46
C VAL A 10 -8.16 12.64 8.59
N LEU A 11 -6.90 12.47 8.15
CA LEU A 11 -6.21 13.40 7.25
C LEU A 11 -5.68 12.69 6.01
N ARG A 12 -5.54 13.45 4.92
CA ARG A 12 -4.87 13.05 3.69
C ARG A 12 -4.00 14.21 3.24
N ARG A 13 -2.67 14.00 3.19
CA ARG A 13 -1.68 15.05 2.82
C ARG A 13 -1.75 16.28 3.72
N GLY A 14 -1.98 16.09 5.01
CA GLY A 14 -2.02 17.14 6.04
C GLY A 14 -3.30 17.98 6.04
N LEU A 15 -4.29 17.59 5.24
CA LEU A 15 -5.59 18.23 5.17
C LEU A 15 -6.69 17.25 5.61
N PRO A 16 -7.82 17.73 6.16
CA PRO A 16 -8.95 16.87 6.47
C PRO A 16 -9.42 16.09 5.23
N VAL A 17 -9.73 14.81 5.43
CA VAL A 17 -10.27 13.95 4.37
C VAL A 17 -11.55 14.53 3.76
N THR A 18 -11.77 14.30 2.46
CA THR A 18 -12.89 14.88 1.72
C THR A 18 -14.26 14.58 2.34
N HIS A 19 -14.44 13.39 2.90
CA HIS A 19 -15.71 12.97 3.49
C HIS A 19 -16.02 13.64 4.84
N HIS A 20 -15.02 14.16 5.56
CA HIS A 20 -15.24 15.00 6.74
C HIS A 20 -15.73 16.41 6.38
N ILE A 21 -15.38 16.91 5.18
CA ILE A 21 -15.80 18.25 4.72
C ILE A 21 -17.16 18.18 4.00
N TYR A 22 -17.32 17.23 3.09
CA TYR A 22 -18.48 17.18 2.18
C TYR A 22 -19.46 16.05 2.49
N GLY A 23 -19.16 15.19 3.46
CA GLY A 23 -19.94 14.02 3.81
C GLY A 23 -19.61 12.78 2.96
N THR A 24 -19.75 11.61 3.58
CA THR A 24 -19.49 10.31 2.96
C THR A 24 -20.31 10.07 1.68
N PRO A 25 -21.65 10.31 1.65
CA PRO A 25 -22.43 10.02 0.44
C PRO A 25 -21.97 10.79 -0.80
N ARG A 26 -21.64 12.07 -0.63
CA ARG A 26 -21.16 12.92 -1.74
C ARG A 26 -19.76 12.50 -2.19
N THR A 27 -18.90 12.13 -1.25
CA THR A 27 -17.53 11.70 -1.54
C THR A 27 -17.52 10.38 -2.31
N ILE A 28 -18.35 9.40 -1.92
CA ILE A 28 -18.53 8.14 -2.67
C ILE A 28 -19.01 8.42 -4.09
N ASN A 29 -20.08 9.22 -4.23
CA ASN A 29 -20.64 9.53 -5.53
C ASN A 29 -19.62 10.21 -6.46
N THR A 30 -18.87 11.20 -5.95
CA THR A 30 -17.83 11.90 -6.71
C THR A 30 -16.69 10.97 -7.11
N ALA A 31 -16.21 10.13 -6.20
CA ALA A 31 -15.10 9.21 -6.52
C ALA A 31 -15.51 8.17 -7.58
N ASN A 32 -16.71 7.60 -7.46
CA ASN A 32 -17.24 6.67 -8.45
C ASN A 32 -17.45 7.34 -9.81
N TYR A 33 -17.97 8.58 -9.82
CA TYR A 33 -18.09 9.37 -11.05
C TYR A 33 -16.74 9.57 -11.75
N VAL A 34 -15.67 9.83 -11.00
CA VAL A 34 -14.32 9.98 -11.55
C VAL A 34 -13.78 8.67 -12.13
N TYR A 35 -14.12 7.50 -11.57
CA TYR A 35 -13.79 6.22 -12.20
C TYR A 35 -14.42 6.09 -13.60
N PHE A 36 -15.67 6.50 -13.75
CA PHE A 36 -16.33 6.46 -15.06
C PHE A 36 -15.81 7.51 -16.04
N ILE A 37 -15.35 8.68 -15.57
CA ILE A 37 -14.59 9.62 -16.41
C ILE A 37 -13.31 8.97 -16.92
N ALA A 38 -12.57 8.26 -16.06
CA ALA A 38 -11.34 7.57 -16.48
C ALA A 38 -11.63 6.46 -17.51
N LEU A 39 -12.72 5.70 -17.31
CA LEU A 39 -13.19 4.73 -18.28
C LEU A 39 -13.56 5.38 -19.62
N ASP A 40 -14.31 6.48 -19.62
CA ASP A 40 -14.64 7.25 -20.83
C ASP A 40 -13.41 7.77 -21.56
N LYS A 41 -12.33 8.10 -20.85
CA LYS A 41 -11.05 8.43 -21.50
C LYS A 41 -10.42 7.22 -22.16
N CYS A 42 -10.51 6.04 -21.55
CA CYS A 42 -9.98 4.80 -22.13
C CYS A 42 -10.73 4.38 -23.40
N THR A 43 -12.05 4.62 -23.49
CA THR A 43 -12.83 4.31 -24.71
C THR A 43 -12.33 5.09 -25.93
N ARG A 44 -11.80 6.30 -25.71
CA ARG A 44 -11.23 7.16 -26.76
C ARG A 44 -9.82 6.72 -27.20
N LEU A 45 -9.15 5.87 -26.41
CA LEU A 45 -7.82 5.34 -26.75
C LEU A 45 -7.94 4.10 -27.63
N SER A 46 -8.64 3.06 -27.17
CA SER A 46 -8.95 1.85 -27.94
C SER A 46 -9.85 0.89 -27.15
N HIS A 47 -10.43 -0.11 -27.83
CA HIS A 47 -11.11 -1.21 -27.14
C HIS A 47 -10.15 -1.99 -26.21
N LYS A 48 -8.88 -2.14 -26.58
CA LYS A 48 -7.87 -2.80 -25.74
C LYS A 48 -7.61 -2.01 -24.45
N ALA A 49 -7.57 -0.67 -24.53
CA ALA A 49 -7.40 0.19 -23.36
C ALA A 49 -8.55 0.02 -22.35
N VAL A 50 -9.79 -0.11 -22.83
CA VAL A 50 -10.96 -0.41 -21.98
C VAL A 50 -10.81 -1.77 -21.28
N ALA A 51 -10.37 -2.80 -22.01
CA ALA A 51 -10.14 -4.12 -21.43
C ALA A 51 -9.05 -4.09 -20.34
N ILE A 52 -7.93 -3.41 -20.58
CA ILE A 52 -6.86 -3.23 -19.59
C ILE A 52 -7.39 -2.48 -18.36
N PHE A 53 -8.12 -1.37 -18.57
CA PHE A 53 -8.74 -0.62 -17.47
C PHE A 53 -9.65 -1.51 -16.63
N ALA A 54 -10.56 -2.25 -17.26
CA ALA A 54 -11.47 -3.15 -16.54
C ALA A 54 -10.71 -4.24 -15.77
N GLU A 55 -9.72 -4.88 -16.39
CA GLU A 55 -8.88 -5.91 -15.77
C GLU A 55 -8.15 -5.37 -14.54
N GLN A 56 -7.48 -4.22 -14.66
CA GLN A 56 -6.71 -3.63 -13.57
C GLN A 56 -7.59 -3.08 -12.45
N MET A 57 -8.75 -2.51 -12.77
CA MET A 57 -9.72 -2.11 -11.75
C MET A 57 -10.28 -3.31 -10.98
N LEU A 58 -10.49 -4.45 -11.63
CA LEU A 58 -10.88 -5.70 -10.94
C LEU A 58 -9.78 -6.20 -10.02
N GLU A 59 -8.51 -6.21 -10.45
CA GLU A 59 -7.39 -6.58 -9.59
C GLU A 59 -7.28 -5.66 -8.37
N LEU A 60 -7.37 -4.33 -8.57
CA LEU A 60 -7.35 -3.37 -7.48
C LEU A 60 -8.40 -3.69 -6.40
N HIS A 61 -9.65 -3.92 -6.81
CA HIS A 61 -10.74 -4.27 -5.87
C HIS A 61 -10.55 -5.64 -5.23
N ARG A 62 -9.95 -6.62 -5.93
CA ARG A 62 -9.59 -7.92 -5.33
C ARG A 62 -8.54 -7.75 -4.24
N GLY A 63 -7.54 -6.91 -4.46
CA GLY A 63 -6.53 -6.55 -3.47
C GLY A 63 -7.15 -5.87 -2.26
N GLN A 64 -7.87 -4.77 -2.48
CA GLN A 64 -8.54 -4.01 -1.43
C GLN A 64 -9.50 -4.89 -0.61
N GLY A 65 -10.31 -5.71 -1.27
CA GLY A 65 -11.26 -6.60 -0.59
C GLY A 65 -10.59 -7.63 0.31
N LYS A 66 -9.40 -8.14 -0.03
CA LYS A 66 -8.64 -9.06 0.84
C LYS A 66 -8.12 -8.36 2.10
N GLU A 67 -7.59 -7.15 1.94
CA GLU A 67 -7.10 -6.34 3.07
C GLU A 67 -8.24 -6.01 4.04
N LEU A 68 -9.38 -5.53 3.51
CA LEU A 68 -10.59 -5.27 4.30
C LEU A 68 -11.10 -6.54 5.00
N PHE A 69 -11.13 -7.67 4.29
CA PHE A 69 -11.53 -8.96 4.87
C PHE A 69 -10.65 -9.32 6.06
N TRP A 70 -9.32 -9.30 5.91
CA TRP A 70 -8.41 -9.62 7.00
C TRP A 70 -8.58 -8.68 8.19
N ARG A 71 -8.69 -7.37 7.94
CA ARG A 71 -8.92 -6.33 8.94
C ARG A 71 -10.20 -6.56 9.74
N ASP A 72 -11.30 -6.83 9.04
CA ASP A 72 -12.63 -6.89 9.64
C ASP A 72 -12.91 -8.27 10.31
N THR A 73 -12.30 -9.35 9.81
CA THR A 73 -12.33 -10.68 10.47
C THR A 73 -11.17 -10.89 11.45
N VAL A 74 -10.31 -9.88 11.61
CA VAL A 74 -9.11 -9.89 12.45
C VAL A 74 -8.25 -11.15 12.22
N THR A 75 -8.04 -11.46 10.95
CA THR A 75 -7.31 -12.64 10.52
C THR A 75 -5.98 -12.21 9.92
N CYS A 76 -4.89 -12.35 10.68
CA CYS A 76 -3.56 -11.96 10.23
C CYS A 76 -3.11 -12.84 9.03
N PRO A 77 -2.84 -12.26 7.85
CA PRO A 77 -2.33 -13.02 6.70
C PRO A 77 -0.89 -13.49 6.93
N THR A 78 -0.40 -14.38 6.08
CA THR A 78 1.04 -14.61 5.87
C THR A 78 1.65 -13.43 5.10
N GLU A 79 2.96 -13.24 5.23
CA GLU A 79 3.69 -12.26 4.41
C GLU A 79 3.49 -12.54 2.91
N ALA A 80 3.52 -13.81 2.49
CA ALA A 80 3.29 -14.19 1.09
C ALA A 80 1.87 -13.86 0.58
N GLU A 81 0.85 -13.99 1.43
CA GLU A 81 -0.52 -13.58 1.10
C GLU A 81 -0.63 -12.05 1.01
N TYR A 82 -0.02 -11.34 1.95
CA TYR A 82 0.07 -9.88 1.92
C TYR A 82 0.74 -9.38 0.65
N GLU A 83 1.91 -9.92 0.27
CA GLU A 83 2.61 -9.49 -0.94
C GLU A 83 1.77 -9.71 -2.21
N LYS A 84 1.04 -10.83 -2.29
CA LYS A 84 0.09 -11.06 -3.39
C LYS A 84 -1.04 -10.03 -3.40
N MET A 85 -1.58 -9.68 -2.23
CA MET A 85 -2.60 -8.65 -2.10
C MET A 85 -2.07 -7.28 -2.55
N VAL A 86 -0.85 -6.92 -2.13
CA VAL A 86 -0.21 -5.65 -2.51
C VAL A 86 0.00 -5.52 -4.02
N ILE A 87 0.45 -6.60 -4.68
CA ILE A 87 0.59 -6.61 -6.14
C ILE A 87 -0.75 -6.33 -6.83
N GLN A 88 -1.87 -6.72 -6.24
CA GLN A 88 -3.20 -6.43 -6.76
C GLN A 88 -3.65 -5.00 -6.44
N LYS A 89 -3.62 -4.62 -5.15
CA LYS A 89 -4.08 -3.31 -4.66
C LYS A 89 -3.25 -2.17 -5.23
N THR A 90 -1.95 -2.19 -4.97
CA THR A 90 -1.01 -1.13 -5.33
C THR A 90 -0.53 -1.31 -6.76
N GLY A 91 -0.26 -2.57 -7.15
CA GLY A 91 0.22 -2.87 -8.50
C GLY A 91 -0.82 -2.68 -9.59
N GLY A 92 -2.12 -2.84 -9.31
CA GLY A 92 -3.16 -2.63 -10.31
C GLY A 92 -3.06 -1.27 -11.02
N LEU A 93 -2.72 -0.19 -10.29
CA LEU A 93 -2.53 1.13 -10.91
C LEU A 93 -1.20 1.29 -11.64
N PHE A 94 -0.11 0.67 -11.15
CA PHE A 94 1.17 0.64 -11.87
C PHE A 94 1.03 -0.09 -13.21
N PHE A 95 0.43 -1.28 -13.18
CA PHE A 95 0.13 -2.07 -14.37
C PHE A 95 -0.83 -1.35 -15.31
N LEU A 96 -1.86 -0.67 -14.79
CA LEU A 96 -2.77 0.11 -15.63
C LEU A 96 -2.02 1.19 -16.41
N ALA A 97 -1.18 1.98 -15.74
CA ALA A 97 -0.44 3.06 -16.39
C ALA A 97 0.51 2.52 -17.46
N VAL A 98 1.33 1.51 -17.13
CA VAL A 98 2.35 0.99 -18.05
C VAL A 98 1.72 0.21 -19.20
N ARG A 99 0.72 -0.66 -18.94
CA ARG A 99 0.06 -1.41 -20.02
C ARG A 99 -0.70 -0.52 -20.99
N LEU A 100 -1.22 0.63 -20.53
CA LEU A 100 -1.80 1.62 -21.44
C LEU A 100 -0.74 2.30 -22.32
N ILE A 101 0.48 2.51 -21.81
CA ILE A 101 1.60 3.06 -22.58
C ILE A 101 2.10 2.02 -23.60
N GLU A 102 2.25 0.75 -23.19
CA GLU A 102 2.67 -0.37 -24.04
C GLU A 102 1.79 -0.55 -25.28
N LEU A 103 0.47 -0.25 -25.18
CA LEU A 103 -0.44 -0.31 -26.34
C LEU A 103 -0.01 0.58 -27.53
N PHE A 104 0.81 1.60 -27.27
CA PHE A 104 1.29 2.56 -28.26
C PHE A 104 2.81 2.51 -28.42
N SER A 105 3.47 1.54 -27.79
CA SER A 105 4.89 1.26 -27.98
C SER A 105 5.11 0.44 -29.25
N GLU A 106 6.20 0.71 -29.96
CA GLU A 106 6.66 -0.13 -31.07
C GLU A 106 7.50 -1.32 -30.58
N GLU A 107 8.06 -1.19 -29.37
CA GLU A 107 8.89 -2.20 -28.72
C GLU A 107 8.07 -3.03 -27.73
N ASP A 108 8.36 -4.33 -27.67
CA ASP A 108 7.73 -5.30 -26.75
C ASP A 108 8.68 -5.58 -25.58
N TYR A 109 8.39 -4.98 -24.42
CA TYR A 109 9.11 -5.18 -23.18
C TYR A 109 8.20 -5.84 -22.16
N ASP A 110 8.73 -6.79 -21.38
CA ASP A 110 8.00 -7.32 -20.22
C ASP A 110 8.42 -6.57 -18.94
N PHE A 111 7.64 -5.55 -18.57
CA PHE A 111 7.85 -4.83 -17.31
C PHE A 111 7.22 -5.53 -16.09
N SER A 112 6.62 -6.71 -16.24
CA SER A 112 5.80 -7.32 -15.19
C SER A 112 6.55 -7.54 -13.88
N ASN A 113 7.80 -8.01 -13.91
CA ASN A 113 8.55 -8.24 -12.68
C ASN A 113 8.94 -6.91 -12.03
N LEU A 114 9.44 -5.95 -12.82
CA LEU A 114 9.75 -4.60 -12.34
C LEU A 114 8.55 -3.96 -11.64
N LEU A 115 7.36 -4.00 -12.25
CA LEU A 115 6.14 -3.43 -11.68
C LEU A 115 5.70 -4.14 -10.39
N ARG A 116 5.82 -5.47 -10.31
CA ARG A 116 5.54 -6.21 -9.06
C ARG A 116 6.46 -5.77 -7.94
N GLN A 117 7.77 -5.67 -8.20
CA GLN A 117 8.74 -5.25 -7.19
C GLN A 117 8.53 -3.79 -6.78
N MET A 118 8.28 -2.89 -7.73
CA MET A 118 7.95 -1.50 -7.41
C MET A 118 6.70 -1.41 -6.54
N SER A 119 5.65 -2.16 -6.86
CA SER A 119 4.40 -2.17 -6.07
C SER A 119 4.63 -2.60 -4.63
N LEU A 120 5.42 -3.67 -4.44
CA LEU A 120 5.79 -4.16 -3.12
C LEU A 120 6.64 -3.13 -2.36
N PHE A 121 7.65 -2.56 -3.01
CA PHE A 121 8.51 -1.56 -2.40
C PHE A 121 7.71 -0.34 -1.93
N PHE A 122 6.85 0.22 -2.79
CA PHE A 122 6.04 1.39 -2.47
C PHE A 122 5.09 1.13 -1.29
N GLN A 123 4.40 -0.02 -1.27
CA GLN A 123 3.45 -0.31 -0.20
C GLN A 123 4.15 -0.63 1.13
N ILE A 124 5.16 -1.50 1.12
CA ILE A 124 5.89 -1.86 2.35
C ILE A 124 6.59 -0.63 2.94
N ARG A 125 7.06 0.29 2.08
CA ARG A 125 7.62 1.57 2.51
C ARG A 125 6.56 2.47 3.16
N ASP A 126 5.36 2.59 2.58
CA ASP A 126 4.25 3.36 3.18
C ASP A 126 3.87 2.79 4.55
N ASP A 127 3.72 1.46 4.64
CA ASP A 127 3.42 0.72 5.87
C ASP A 127 4.50 0.95 6.95
N TYR A 128 5.78 0.92 6.57
CA TYR A 128 6.89 1.22 7.48
C TYR A 128 6.81 2.65 7.99
N LEU A 129 6.71 3.63 7.09
CA LEU A 129 6.70 5.05 7.43
C LEU A 129 5.47 5.46 8.23
N ASN A 130 4.32 4.81 8.04
CA ASN A 130 3.11 5.03 8.83
C ASN A 130 3.38 4.89 10.34
N LEU A 131 4.25 3.94 10.72
CA LEU A 131 4.52 3.61 12.12
C LEU A 131 5.73 4.32 12.72
N VAL A 132 6.68 4.77 11.90
CA VAL A 132 7.96 5.33 12.39
C VAL A 132 8.18 6.81 12.09
N SER A 133 7.47 7.40 11.12
CA SER A 133 7.77 8.74 10.63
C SER A 133 6.92 9.83 11.28
N ASP A 134 7.60 10.81 11.89
CA ASP A 134 6.99 12.03 12.41
C ASP A 134 6.40 12.90 11.29
N ASP A 135 6.96 12.86 10.08
CA ASP A 135 6.44 13.60 8.94
C ASP A 135 5.19 12.96 8.35
N MET A 136 5.12 11.62 8.31
CA MET A 136 3.87 10.93 7.96
C MET A 136 2.77 11.19 8.99
N THR A 137 3.15 11.31 10.27
CA THR A 137 2.22 11.69 11.34
C THR A 137 1.54 13.05 11.05
N LYS A 138 2.26 14.00 10.44
CA LYS A 138 1.67 15.29 10.01
C LYS A 138 0.76 15.17 8.78
N GLN A 139 0.97 14.16 7.93
CA GLN A 139 0.22 14.00 6.67
C GLN A 139 -1.06 13.17 6.79
N LYS A 140 -1.09 12.19 7.70
CA LYS A 140 -2.17 11.20 7.87
C LYS A 140 -2.72 11.28 9.31
N SER A 141 -2.07 10.63 10.26
CA SER A 141 -2.18 10.82 11.71
C SER A 141 -1.13 9.91 12.37
N PHE A 142 -0.92 10.03 13.69
CA PHE A 142 0.08 9.18 14.37
C PHE A 142 -0.35 7.71 14.32
N ALA A 143 0.45 6.88 13.63
CA ALA A 143 0.25 5.44 13.44
C ALA A 143 -1.19 5.09 13.06
N GLU A 144 -1.67 5.69 11.98
CA GLU A 144 -3.04 5.54 11.50
C GLU A 144 -3.39 4.07 11.24
N ASP A 145 -2.45 3.26 10.73
CA ASP A 145 -2.66 1.83 10.46
C ASP A 145 -3.15 1.06 11.71
N LEU A 146 -2.72 1.48 12.93
CA LEU A 146 -3.18 0.89 14.19
C LEU A 146 -4.63 1.27 14.52
N THR A 147 -5.04 2.49 14.17
CA THR A 147 -6.42 2.98 14.31
C THR A 147 -7.34 2.25 13.34
N GLU A 148 -6.87 2.06 12.11
CA GLU A 148 -7.58 1.33 11.06
C GLU A 148 -7.75 -0.16 11.43
N GLY A 149 -6.83 -0.69 12.27
CA GLY A 149 -6.75 -2.12 12.57
C GLY A 149 -6.11 -2.91 11.42
N LYS A 150 -5.35 -2.23 10.57
CA LYS A 150 -4.79 -2.77 9.33
C LYS A 150 -3.62 -3.70 9.61
N PHE A 151 -3.58 -4.81 8.88
CA PHE A 151 -2.44 -5.74 8.88
C PHE A 151 -1.36 -5.26 7.91
N SER A 152 -0.61 -4.23 8.30
CA SER A 152 0.52 -3.73 7.52
C SER A 152 1.76 -4.63 7.66
N TYR A 153 2.73 -4.55 6.74
CA TYR A 153 3.88 -5.46 6.69
C TYR A 153 4.62 -5.64 8.04
N PRO A 154 5.08 -4.56 8.74
CA PRO A 154 5.73 -4.69 10.04
C PRO A 154 4.82 -5.29 11.12
N ILE A 155 3.51 -5.06 11.04
CA ILE A 155 2.52 -5.59 11.97
C ILE A 155 2.32 -7.09 11.77
N ILE A 156 2.22 -7.54 10.51
CA ILE A 156 2.11 -8.96 10.16
C ILE A 156 3.32 -9.72 10.69
N HIS A 157 4.53 -9.22 10.43
CA HIS A 157 5.74 -9.83 10.95
C HIS A 157 5.70 -9.89 12.48
N ALA A 158 5.37 -8.79 13.15
CA ALA A 158 5.31 -8.74 14.62
C ALA A 158 4.35 -9.77 15.20
N ILE A 159 3.16 -9.95 14.63
CA ILE A 159 2.17 -10.91 15.10
C ILE A 159 2.66 -12.35 14.86
N ARG A 160 3.25 -12.61 13.69
CA ARG A 160 3.70 -13.96 13.30
C ARG A 160 5.00 -14.39 13.97
N SER A 161 5.85 -13.46 14.36
CA SER A 161 7.06 -13.72 15.13
C SER A 161 6.79 -13.84 16.64
N SER A 162 5.52 -13.74 17.06
CA SER A 162 5.15 -13.77 18.46
C SER A 162 5.40 -15.15 19.08
N PRO A 163 5.98 -15.23 20.29
CA PRO A 163 6.14 -16.48 21.02
C PRO A 163 4.85 -16.97 21.70
N THR A 164 3.79 -16.16 21.70
CA THR A 164 2.53 -16.42 22.42
C THR A 164 1.47 -17.00 21.48
N SER A 165 0.54 -17.81 21.99
CA SER A 165 -0.63 -18.26 21.22
C SER A 165 -1.42 -17.06 20.69
N SER A 166 -1.86 -17.15 19.42
CA SER A 166 -2.31 -16.01 18.61
C SER A 166 -3.37 -15.09 19.22
N ASN A 167 -4.20 -15.55 20.18
CA ASN A 167 -5.29 -14.75 20.74
C ASN A 167 -4.88 -13.82 21.90
N ASP A 168 -3.76 -14.05 22.58
CA ASP A 168 -3.28 -13.20 23.68
C ASP A 168 -2.20 -12.21 23.21
N ASP A 169 -1.95 -12.13 21.90
CA ASP A 169 -0.95 -11.25 21.35
C ASP A 169 -1.33 -9.77 21.53
N PRO A 170 -0.48 -8.94 22.17
CA PRO A 170 -0.79 -7.55 22.44
C PRO A 170 -0.96 -6.72 21.16
N VAL A 171 -0.20 -7.00 20.09
CA VAL A 171 -0.32 -6.27 18.82
C VAL A 171 -1.67 -6.58 18.19
N LEU A 172 -2.05 -7.86 18.13
CA LEU A 172 -3.34 -8.27 17.60
C LEU A 172 -4.51 -7.68 18.40
N ASN A 173 -4.41 -7.68 19.73
CA ASN A 173 -5.46 -7.16 20.60
C ASN A 173 -5.62 -5.64 20.48
N ILE A 174 -4.53 -4.89 20.25
CA ILE A 174 -4.60 -3.45 20.00
C ILE A 174 -5.23 -3.14 18.64
N LEU A 175 -4.89 -3.91 17.59
CA LEU A 175 -5.54 -3.75 16.28
C LEU A 175 -7.06 -3.98 16.35
N ARG A 176 -7.49 -4.96 17.15
CA ARG A 176 -8.92 -5.21 17.39
C ARG A 176 -9.64 -4.01 17.99
N GLN A 177 -8.96 -3.23 18.82
CA GLN A 177 -9.56 -2.09 19.51
C GLN A 177 -9.77 -0.89 18.58
N ARG A 178 -9.03 -0.79 17.47
CA ARG A 178 -9.07 0.38 16.58
C ARG A 178 -8.90 1.69 17.35
N THR A 179 -7.94 1.68 18.28
CA THR A 179 -7.78 2.74 19.28
C THR A 179 -7.23 4.03 18.66
N GLU A 180 -7.75 5.17 19.12
CA GLU A 180 -7.20 6.48 18.84
C GLU A 180 -6.18 6.93 19.91
N ASP A 181 -6.05 6.19 21.02
CA ASP A 181 -5.18 6.52 22.15
C ASP A 181 -3.69 6.44 21.76
N VAL A 182 -3.02 7.58 21.86
CA VAL A 182 -1.61 7.75 21.49
C VAL A 182 -0.68 6.90 22.35
N GLU A 183 -0.95 6.73 23.64
CA GLU A 183 -0.10 5.94 24.53
C GLU A 183 -0.25 4.45 24.25
N VAL A 184 -1.46 3.98 23.92
CA VAL A 184 -1.69 2.60 23.47
C VAL A 184 -0.96 2.33 22.15
N LYS A 185 -1.01 3.27 21.20
CA LYS A 185 -0.26 3.18 19.93
C LYS A 185 1.25 3.15 20.15
N LYS A 186 1.79 4.02 21.01
CA LYS A 186 3.22 4.02 21.36
C LYS A 186 3.65 2.69 21.99
N TYR A 187 2.84 2.14 22.88
CA TYR A 187 3.07 0.82 23.45
C TYR A 187 3.13 -0.26 22.36
N CYS A 188 2.15 -0.29 21.45
CA CYS A 188 2.13 -1.24 20.33
C CYS A 188 3.39 -1.12 19.45
N ILE A 189 3.80 0.09 19.10
CA ILE A 189 5.01 0.37 18.32
C ILE A 189 6.27 -0.16 19.03
N ASN A 190 6.36 0.01 20.36
CA ASN A 190 7.47 -0.52 21.13
C ASN A 190 7.51 -2.05 21.08
N VAL A 191 6.37 -2.73 21.19
CA VAL A 191 6.30 -4.21 21.04
C VAL A 191 6.74 -4.64 19.63
N ILE A 192 6.30 -3.94 18.58
CA ILE A 192 6.70 -4.20 17.19
C ILE A 192 8.23 -4.04 17.02
N ARG A 193 8.82 -3.03 17.67
CA ARG A 193 10.27 -2.78 17.70
C ARG A 193 11.04 -3.87 18.43
N GLU A 194 10.59 -4.28 19.62
CA GLU A 194 11.21 -5.36 20.42
C GLU A 194 11.25 -6.69 19.65
N ARG A 195 10.23 -6.93 18.81
CA ARG A 195 10.15 -8.08 17.91
C ARG A 195 11.00 -7.96 16.64
N LYS A 196 11.81 -6.89 16.52
CA LYS A 196 12.69 -6.59 15.37
C LYS A 196 11.94 -6.51 14.03
N SER A 197 10.66 -6.15 14.07
CA SER A 197 9.83 -6.13 12.86
C SER A 197 10.17 -4.96 11.95
N PHE A 198 10.63 -3.85 12.52
CA PHE A 198 11.17 -2.73 11.75
C PHE A 198 12.46 -3.13 11.01
N ASP A 199 13.40 -3.78 11.70
CA ASP A 199 14.63 -4.28 11.06
C ASP A 199 14.33 -5.29 9.94
N HIS A 200 13.41 -6.22 10.19
CA HIS A 200 12.96 -7.18 9.19
C HIS A 200 12.36 -6.47 7.96
N THR A 201 11.53 -5.45 8.18
CA THR A 201 10.92 -4.65 7.10
C THR A 201 11.99 -3.91 6.29
N LEU A 202 12.98 -3.32 6.94
CA LEU A 202 14.12 -2.65 6.28
C LEU A 202 14.95 -3.62 5.44
N VAL A 203 15.21 -4.83 5.94
CA VAL A 203 15.90 -5.88 5.17
C VAL A 203 15.09 -6.26 3.93
N ARG A 204 13.78 -6.44 4.06
CA ARG A 204 12.90 -6.74 2.92
C ARG A 204 12.91 -5.61 1.89
N LEU A 205 12.79 -4.35 2.31
CA LEU A 205 12.83 -3.18 1.42
C LEU A 205 14.15 -3.08 0.64
N ARG A 206 15.29 -3.29 1.30
CA ARG A 206 16.61 -3.30 0.64
C ARG A 206 16.71 -4.44 -0.39
N ALA A 207 16.20 -5.62 -0.06
CA ALA A 207 16.19 -6.76 -0.99
C ALA A 207 15.31 -6.47 -2.23
N ILE A 208 14.12 -5.89 -2.05
CA ILE A 208 13.23 -5.51 -3.16
C ILE A 208 13.88 -4.41 -4.01
N SER A 209 14.50 -3.40 -3.40
CA SER A 209 15.19 -2.35 -4.15
C SER A 209 16.35 -2.89 -5.01
N ALA A 210 17.15 -3.81 -4.45
CA ALA A 210 18.20 -4.48 -5.22
C ALA A 210 17.62 -5.25 -6.43
N GLN A 211 16.45 -5.90 -6.26
CA GLN A 211 15.74 -6.55 -7.35
C GLN A 211 15.26 -5.53 -8.39
N ILE A 212 14.66 -4.40 -7.98
CA ILE A 212 14.24 -3.32 -8.88
C ILE A 212 15.42 -2.82 -9.73
N ARG A 213 16.58 -2.54 -9.11
CA ARG A 213 17.77 -2.07 -9.83
C ARG A 213 18.32 -3.13 -10.80
N SER A 214 18.28 -4.40 -10.41
CA SER A 214 18.64 -5.50 -11.31
C SER A 214 17.72 -5.57 -12.53
N GLU A 215 16.41 -5.42 -12.34
CA GLU A 215 15.43 -5.40 -13.43
C GLU A 215 15.63 -4.19 -14.35
N ILE A 216 15.86 -2.99 -13.79
CA ILE A 216 16.16 -1.79 -14.56
C ILE A 216 17.39 -2.01 -15.45
N SER A 217 18.47 -2.57 -14.90
CA SER A 217 19.69 -2.89 -15.65
C SER A 217 19.43 -3.93 -16.75
N ALA A 218 18.68 -4.99 -16.44
CA ALA A 218 18.32 -6.03 -17.40
C ALA A 218 17.46 -5.50 -18.58
N LEU A 219 16.66 -4.46 -18.33
CA LEU A 219 15.82 -3.79 -19.33
C LEU A 219 16.57 -2.67 -20.10
N GLY A 220 17.90 -2.61 -20.01
CA GLY A 220 18.74 -1.66 -20.75
C GLY A 220 19.10 -0.38 -19.99
N GLY A 221 18.74 -0.29 -18.70
CA GLY A 221 19.06 0.84 -17.83
C GLY A 221 18.10 2.03 -17.97
N ASN A 222 17.87 2.74 -16.87
CA ASN A 222 17.05 3.95 -16.85
C ASN A 222 17.45 4.87 -15.68
N SER A 223 18.33 5.84 -15.96
CA SER A 223 18.88 6.72 -14.92
C SER A 223 17.81 7.51 -14.16
N LYS A 224 16.73 7.92 -14.83
CA LYS A 224 15.62 8.64 -14.18
C LYS A 224 14.89 7.76 -13.18
N LEU A 225 14.67 6.48 -13.52
CA LEU A 225 14.02 5.55 -12.62
C LEU A 225 14.94 5.19 -11.45
N GLU A 226 16.25 5.08 -11.68
CA GLU A 226 17.24 4.91 -10.61
C GLU A 226 17.27 6.11 -9.65
N GLU A 227 17.23 7.35 -10.16
CA GLU A 227 17.13 8.57 -9.35
C GLU A 227 15.86 8.59 -8.48
N VAL A 228 14.74 8.11 -9.03
CA VAL A 228 13.48 7.95 -8.26
C VAL A 228 13.68 6.94 -7.14
N MET A 229 14.33 5.80 -7.40
CA MET A 229 14.62 4.81 -6.36
C MET A 229 15.55 5.37 -5.27
N ASP A 230 16.60 6.10 -5.65
CA ASP A 230 17.50 6.79 -4.70
C ASP A 230 16.75 7.78 -3.80
N LEU A 231 15.76 8.50 -4.36
CA LEU A 231 14.94 9.43 -3.60
C LEU A 231 14.02 8.70 -2.60
N LEU A 232 13.43 7.58 -3.01
CA LEU A 232 12.54 6.81 -2.14
C LEU A 232 13.31 6.10 -1.02
N GLU A 233 14.53 5.63 -1.29
CA GLU A 233 15.39 4.96 -0.30
C GLU A 233 15.93 5.89 0.77
N ARG A 234 16.21 7.16 0.45
CA ARG A 234 16.70 8.14 1.43
C ARG A 234 15.82 8.22 2.68
N GLY A 235 14.50 8.19 2.50
CA GLY A 235 13.55 8.22 3.62
C GLY A 235 13.47 6.94 4.46
N ILE A 236 14.28 5.91 4.17
CA ILE A 236 14.32 4.62 4.88
C ILE A 236 15.67 4.41 5.60
N ILE A 237 16.74 5.09 5.15
CA ILE A 237 18.13 4.84 5.56
C ILE A 237 18.60 5.83 6.65
N GLU A 238 17.98 7.01 6.74
CA GLU A 238 18.21 8.02 7.79
C GLU A 238 17.32 7.77 9.01
#